data_AF-A0A9E1SUV2-F1
#
_entry.id   AF-A0A9E1SUV2-F1
#
_cell.length_a   1.000
_cell.length_b   1.000
_cell.length_c   1.000
_cell.angle_alpha   90.00
_cell.angle_beta   90.00
_cell.angle_gamma   90.00
#
_symmetry.space_group_name_H-M   'P 1'
#
loop_
_entity.id
_entity.type
_entity.pdbx_description
1 polymer ?
#
loop_
_entity_poly.entity_id
_entity_poly.type
_entity_poly.pdbx_seq_one_letter_code
_entity_poly.pdbx_strand_id
1 'polypeptide(L)' 'MSKSNVEELESRLTSGAIPADAVSKDSTPADLIKLGSGNGLAFTEDDLSSFLRLRIANAESLPRPWGWAVARQLGLVRS' A
#
# COMPACT_ATOMS: atom_id res chain seq x y z
N MET A 1 11.57 8.29 7.29
CA MET A 1 10.25 8.96 7.39
C MET A 1 9.22 8.40 6.40
N SER A 2 9.51 7.32 5.67
CA SER A 2 8.72 6.91 4.51
C SER A 2 7.79 5.70 4.74
N LYS A 3 8.19 4.72 5.58
CA LYS A 3 7.30 3.62 6.02
C LYS A 3 6.06 4.11 6.77
N SER A 4 6.23 5.13 7.63
CA SER A 4 5.14 5.76 8.37
C SER A 4 4.09 6.40 7.45
N ASN A 5 4.48 6.85 6.25
CA ASN A 5 3.53 7.42 5.29
C ASN A 5 2.69 6.32 4.59
N VAL A 6 3.25 5.12 4.39
CA VAL A 6 2.50 3.98 3.87
C VAL A 6 1.49 3.47 4.91
N GLU A 7 1.91 3.41 6.18
CA GLU A 7 1.04 3.06 7.31
C GLU A 7 -0.08 4.09 7.50
N GLU A 8 0.24 5.38 7.41
CA GLU A 8 -0.75 6.45 7.48
C GLU A 8 -1.73 6.41 6.29
N LEU A 9 -1.26 6.09 5.08
CA LEU A 9 -2.14 5.90 3.92
C LEU A 9 -3.13 4.75 4.16
N GLU A 10 -2.65 3.62 4.68
CA GLU A 10 -3.52 2.47 5.01
C GLU A 10 -4.52 2.82 6.11
N SER A 11 -4.10 3.55 7.15
CA SER A 11 -4.96 4.04 8.22
C SER A 11 -6.07 4.96 7.69
N ARG A 12 -5.75 5.87 6.77
CA ARG A 12 -6.72 6.77 6.14
C ARG A 12 -7.71 6.06 5.23
N LEU A 13 -7.26 5.04 4.50
CA LEU A 13 -8.13 4.19 3.70
C LEU A 13 -9.08 3.37 4.58
N THR A 14 -8.58 2.86 5.72
CA THR A 14 -9.36 2.03 6.64
C THR A 14 -10.37 2.86 7.46
N SER A 15 -10.00 4.07 7.85
CA SER A 15 -10.89 5.01 8.56
C SER A 15 -11.91 5.71 7.66
N GLY A 16 -11.76 5.60 6.34
CA GLY A 16 -12.61 6.28 5.36
C GLY A 16 -12.28 7.76 5.15
N ALA A 17 -11.15 8.24 5.68
CA ALA A 17 -10.62 9.58 5.39
C ALA A 17 -10.21 9.71 3.91
N ILE A 18 -9.78 8.61 3.29
CA ILE A 18 -9.68 8.47 1.84
C ILE A 18 -10.81 7.53 1.38
N PRO A 19 -11.58 7.92 0.34
CA PRO A 19 -12.64 7.08 -0.21
C PRO A 19 -12.14 5.68 -0.58
N ALA A 20 -12.91 4.64 -0.23
CA ALA A 20 -12.51 3.26 -0.46
C ALA A 20 -12.42 2.87 -1.95
N ASP A 21 -13.08 3.62 -2.83
CA ASP A 21 -13.01 3.50 -4.29
C ASP A 21 -11.74 4.12 -4.90
N ALA A 22 -10.93 4.84 -4.10
CA ALA A 22 -9.62 5.35 -4.51
C ALA A 22 -8.60 4.22 -4.77
N VAL A 23 -8.88 3.01 -4.29
CA VAL A 23 -8.04 1.82 -4.44
C VAL A 23 -8.89 0.62 -4.83
N SER A 24 -8.32 -0.29 -5.62
CA SER A 24 -9.02 -1.49 -6.09
C SER A 24 -8.08 -2.69 -6.06
N LYS A 25 -8.63 -3.88 -6.37
CA LYS A 25 -7.84 -5.10 -6.54
C LYS A 25 -6.89 -5.05 -7.75
N ASP A 26 -7.03 -4.05 -8.61
CA ASP A 26 -6.22 -3.87 -9.81
C ASP A 26 -5.24 -2.68 -9.64
N SER A 27 -5.21 -2.06 -8.45
CA SER A 27 -4.27 -0.98 -8.14
C SER A 27 -2.82 -1.42 -8.28
N THR A 28 -2.03 -0.55 -8.90
CA THR A 28 -0.59 -0.72 -9.07
C THR A 28 0.20 0.00 -7.96
N PRO A 29 1.49 -0.31 -7.76
CA PRO A 29 2.35 0.47 -6.87
C PRO A 29 2.36 1.97 -7.23
N ALA A 30 2.37 2.29 -8.53
CA ALA A 30 2.37 3.67 -9.01
C ALA A 30 1.08 4.41 -8.63
N ASP A 31 -0.08 3.76 -8.66
CA ASP A 31 -1.36 4.35 -8.25
C ASP A 31 -1.34 4.73 -6.77
N LEU A 32 -0.77 3.88 -5.91
CA LEU A 32 -0.67 4.15 -4.48
C LEU A 32 0.33 5.26 -4.17
N ILE A 33 1.46 5.29 -4.85
CA ILE A 33 2.43 6.38 -4.71
C ILE A 33 1.79 7.71 -5.11
N LYS A 34 1.05 7.73 -6.23
CA LYS A 34 0.33 8.92 -6.69
C LYS A 34 -0.76 9.34 -5.71
N LEU A 35 -1.53 8.39 -5.18
CA LEU A 35 -2.56 8.63 -4.17
C LEU A 35 -1.97 9.20 -2.87
N GLY A 36 -0.90 8.58 -2.37
CA GLY A 36 -0.17 9.04 -1.20
C GLY A 36 0.35 10.46 -1.38
N SER A 37 1.06 10.73 -2.48
CA SER A 37 1.56 12.07 -2.81
C SER A 37 0.43 13.10 -2.90
N GLY A 38 -0.73 12.75 -3.47
CA GLY A 38 -1.91 13.61 -3.53
C GLY A 38 -2.52 13.94 -2.16
N ASN A 39 -2.22 13.14 -1.14
CA ASN A 39 -2.67 13.33 0.24
C ASN A 39 -1.56 13.85 1.17
N GLY A 40 -0.42 14.31 0.62
CA GLY A 40 0.73 14.78 1.39
C GLY A 40 1.56 13.66 2.03
N LEU A 41 1.33 12.40 1.64
CA LEU A 41 2.01 11.20 2.13
C LEU A 41 2.97 10.68 1.05
N ALA A 42 4.09 11.38 0.86
CA ALA A 42 5.09 10.96 -0.13
C ALA A 42 5.86 9.72 0.35
N PHE A 43 5.89 8.68 -0.47
CA PHE A 43 6.69 7.47 -0.28
C PHE A 43 7.09 6.87 -1.64
N THR A 44 8.08 5.99 -1.64
CA THR A 44 8.62 5.34 -2.82
C THR A 44 8.10 3.91 -2.98
N GLU A 45 8.41 3.28 -4.11
CA GLU A 45 8.13 1.86 -4.33
C GLU A 45 8.85 0.96 -3.31
N ASP A 46 10.08 1.30 -2.94
CA ASP A 46 10.87 0.55 -1.96
C ASP A 46 10.23 0.59 -0.56
N ASP A 47 9.59 1.71 -0.21
CA ASP A 47 8.85 1.86 1.05
C ASP A 47 7.60 0.98 1.08
N LEU A 48 6.87 0.98 -0.03
CA LEU A 48 5.69 0.14 -0.23
C LEU A 48 6.08 -1.35 -0.17
N SER A 49 7.18 -1.69 -0.83
CA SER A 49 7.77 -3.02 -0.85
C SER A 49 8.17 -3.49 0.56
N SER A 50 8.90 -2.64 1.28
CA SER A 50 9.33 -2.89 2.66
C SER A 50 8.15 -3.07 3.62
N PHE A 51 7.11 -2.24 3.49
CA PHE A 51 5.88 -2.35 4.30
C PHE A 51 5.18 -3.70 4.08
N LEU A 52 4.94 -4.07 2.81
CA LEU A 52 4.26 -5.33 2.48
C LEU A 52 5.10 -6.54 2.86
N ARG A 53 6.42 -6.49 2.62
CA ARG A 53 7.35 -7.57 2.96
C ARG A 53 7.37 -7.84 4.47
N LEU A 54 7.34 -6.79 5.31
CA LEU A 54 7.29 -6.95 6.75
C LEU A 54 5.98 -7.64 7.19
N ARG A 55 4.83 -7.21 6.67
CA ARG A 55 3.55 -7.86 6.96
C ARG A 55 3.54 -9.33 6.55
N ILE A 56 4.05 -9.66 5.37
CA ILE A 56 4.18 -11.05 4.90
C ILE A 56 5.08 -11.87 5.83
N ALA A 57 6.24 -11.32 6.20
CA ALA A 57 7.19 -11.99 7.09
C ALA A 57 6.59 -12.27 8.49
N ASN A 58 5.70 -11.40 8.96
CA ASN A 58 4.99 -11.54 10.23
C ASN A 58 3.70 -12.38 10.14
N ALA A 59 3.39 -12.95 8.97
CA ALA A 59 2.10 -13.61 8.70
C ALA A 59 0.86 -12.72 8.96
N GLU A 60 1.01 -11.41 8.80
CA GLU A 60 -0.09 -10.44 8.91
C GLU A 60 -0.92 -10.39 7.63
N SER A 61 -2.18 -9.96 7.77
CA SER A 61 -3.05 -9.73 6.62
C SER A 61 -2.60 -8.51 5.83
N LEU A 62 -2.45 -8.67 4.51
CA LEU A 62 -2.22 -7.54 3.61
C LEU A 62 -3.46 -6.64 3.51
N PRO A 63 -3.27 -5.31 3.31
CA PRO A 63 -4.37 -4.38 3.14
C PRO A 63 -5.32 -4.80 2.02
N ARG A 64 -6.63 -4.61 2.21
CA ARG A 64 -7.64 -4.84 1.18
C ARG A 64 -8.17 -3.50 0.66
N PRO A 65 -8.56 -3.40 -0.63
CA PRO A 65 -8.57 -4.45 -1.65
C PRO A 65 -7.23 -4.65 -2.41
N TRP A 66 -6.22 -3.80 -2.19
CA TRP A 66 -5.07 -3.65 -3.09
C TRP A 66 -3.80 -4.44 -2.71
N GLY A 67 -3.60 -4.77 -1.43
CA GLY A 67 -2.32 -5.24 -0.89
C GLY A 67 -1.75 -6.47 -1.57
N TRP A 68 -2.59 -7.45 -1.90
CA TRP A 68 -2.16 -8.66 -2.62
C TRP A 68 -1.78 -8.39 -4.07
N ALA A 69 -2.50 -7.51 -4.76
CA ALA A 69 -2.23 -7.18 -6.15
C ALA A 69 -0.88 -6.48 -6.29
N VAL A 70 -0.64 -5.51 -5.40
CA VAL A 70 0.61 -4.76 -5.32
C VAL A 70 1.77 -5.66 -4.93
N ALA A 71 1.61 -6.54 -3.94
CA ALA A 71 2.66 -7.48 -3.54
C ALA A 71 3.10 -8.41 -4.68
N ARG A 72 2.16 -8.85 -5.54
CA ARG A 72 2.48 -9.64 -6.74
C ARG A 72 3.25 -8.83 -7.78
N GLN A 73 2.83 -7.59 -8.04
CA GLN A 73 3.48 -6.70 -9.01
C GLN A 73 4.92 -6.34 -8.58
N LEU A 74 5.15 -6.21 -7.28
CA LEU A 74 6.49 -5.96 -6.70
C LEU A 74 7.37 -7.22 -6.61
N GLY A 75 6.88 -8.39 -7.03
CA GLY A 75 7.63 -9.65 -6.93
C GLY A 75 7.85 -10.16 -5.51
N LEU A 76 7.07 -9.69 -4.52
CA LEU A 76 7.20 -10.10 -3.11
C LEU A 76 6.59 -11.46 -2.83
N VAL A 77 5.60 -11.85 -3.63
CA VAL A 77 4.90 -13.13 -3.53
C VAL A 77 4.81 -13.75 -4.92
N ARG A 78 4.74 -15.08 -4.95
CA ARG A 78 4.61 -15.84 -6.20
C ARG A 78 3.25 -15.52 -6.84
N SER A 79 3.27 -15.29 -8.15
CA SER A 79 2.08 -14.99 -8.97
C SER A 79 1.15 -16.18 -9.06
#